data_AF-A0A0Q6PCT5-F1
#
_entry.id   AF-A0A0Q6PCT5-F1
#
_cell.length_a   1.000
_cell.length_b   1.000
_cell.length_c   1.000
_cell.angle_alpha   90.00
_cell.angle_beta   90.00
_cell.angle_gamma   90.00
#
_symmetry.space_group_name_H-M   'P 1'
#
loop_
_entity.id
_entity.type
_entity.pdbx_description
1 polymer ?
#
loop_
_entity_poly.entity_id
_entity_poly.type
_entity_poly.pdbx_seq_one_letter_code
_entity_poly.pdbx_strand_id
1 'polypeptide(L)'
;MKLTWFGGTTIRIHIGGKILVADPTGVSGVDPEELVSGADATFALDGSLPEIDPVLWQPGRPGSMLDEDVLGEVTTHGLAGGALIAAIGEAPLLLLSQAVPKAGRWARDAVIVVFGTEGDQLAAEALEAFGPRLIAVAATDAVVERAFGALRDRLDGTGVVALEAGMALEV
;
A
#
# COMPACT_ATOMS: atom_id res chain seq x y z
N MET A 1 2.17 6.98 8.79
CA MET A 1 2.44 6.82 7.33
C MET A 1 1.77 7.91 6.49
N LYS A 2 2.31 8.28 5.32
CA LYS A 2 1.63 9.16 4.33
C LYS A 2 1.68 8.56 2.91
N LEU A 3 0.58 8.68 2.17
CA LEU A 3 0.39 8.14 0.83
C LEU A 3 -0.02 9.26 -0.14
N THR A 4 0.48 9.25 -1.37
CA THR A 4 0.04 10.17 -2.44
C THR A 4 0.03 9.43 -3.77
N TRP A 5 -1.15 9.20 -4.33
CA TRP A 5 -1.32 8.51 -5.62
C TRP A 5 -1.34 9.51 -6.77
N PHE A 6 -0.79 9.13 -7.92
CA PHE A 6 -0.69 10.01 -9.09
C PHE A 6 -1.33 9.43 -10.37
N GLY A 7 -1.83 8.20 -10.33
CA GLY A 7 -2.39 7.50 -11.49
C GLY A 7 -1.75 6.13 -11.68
N GLY A 8 -2.48 5.21 -12.34
CA GLY A 8 -2.01 3.83 -12.50
C GLY A 8 -1.64 3.20 -11.14
N THR A 9 -0.47 2.59 -11.06
CA THR A 9 0.15 2.08 -9.82
C THR A 9 1.12 3.08 -9.18
N THR A 10 1.26 4.28 -9.74
CA THR A 10 2.24 5.25 -9.28
C THR A 10 1.79 5.92 -7.99
N ILE A 11 2.55 5.63 -6.94
CA ILE A 11 2.27 6.13 -5.59
C ILE A 11 3.57 6.51 -4.90
N ARG A 12 3.55 7.63 -4.19
CA ARG A 12 4.62 8.05 -3.28
C ARG A 12 4.21 7.72 -1.85
N ILE A 13 5.14 7.12 -1.12
CA ILE A 13 4.92 6.53 0.20
C ILE A 13 5.95 7.10 1.17
N HIS A 14 5.50 7.76 2.23
CA HIS A 14 6.31 8.12 3.38
C HIS A 14 6.04 7.13 4.51
N ILE A 15 7.04 6.33 4.86
CA ILE A 15 6.94 5.29 5.89
C ILE A 15 8.29 5.13 6.58
N GLY A 16 8.32 5.02 7.92
CA GLY A 16 9.56 4.78 8.66
C GLY A 16 10.64 5.86 8.45
N GLY A 17 10.24 7.10 8.18
CA GLY A 17 11.17 8.19 7.85
C GLY A 17 11.80 8.11 6.45
N LYS A 18 11.34 7.19 5.59
CA LYS A 18 11.78 7.02 4.21
C LYS A 18 10.71 7.39 3.21
N ILE A 19 11.15 7.75 2.01
CA ILE A 19 10.31 8.06 0.87
C ILE A 19 10.53 7.00 -0.21
N LEU A 20 9.49 6.23 -0.52
CA LEU A 20 9.49 5.27 -1.61
C LEU A 20 8.56 5.73 -2.73
N VAL A 21 8.87 5.40 -3.98
CA VAL A 21 7.98 5.64 -5.13
C VAL A 21 7.82 4.37 -5.95
N ALA A 22 6.58 3.92 -6.09
CA ALA A 22 6.23 2.81 -6.99
C ALA A 22 6.01 3.35 -8.41
N ASP A 23 6.51 2.62 -9.42
CA ASP A 23 6.26 2.86 -10.85
C ASP A 23 6.30 4.35 -11.27
N PRO A 24 7.42 5.07 -11.09
CA PRO A 24 7.48 6.53 -11.30
C PRO A 24 7.34 7.00 -12.76
N THR A 25 7.23 6.09 -13.72
CA THR A 25 7.21 6.40 -15.15
C THR A 25 5.82 6.21 -15.75
N GLY A 26 5.49 6.95 -16.81
CA GLY A 26 4.25 6.75 -17.56
C GLY A 26 3.00 7.42 -16.99
N VAL A 27 3.11 8.24 -15.94
CA VAL A 27 2.00 9.06 -15.43
C VAL A 27 1.88 10.36 -16.21
N SER A 28 0.65 10.70 -16.59
CA SER A 28 0.34 11.98 -17.21
C SER A 28 0.18 13.08 -16.18
N GLY A 29 0.70 14.29 -16.47
CA GLY A 29 0.44 15.48 -15.67
C GLY A 29 1.34 15.67 -14.46
N VAL A 30 2.35 14.81 -14.30
CA VAL A 30 3.42 14.98 -13.29
C VAL A 30 4.76 14.66 -13.93
N ASP A 31 5.78 15.45 -13.65
CA ASP A 31 7.14 15.17 -14.09
C ASP A 31 7.73 13.99 -13.28
N PRO A 32 8.21 12.91 -13.92
CA PRO A 32 8.88 11.81 -13.22
C PRO A 32 10.06 12.26 -12.35
N GLU A 33 10.81 13.29 -12.75
CA GLU A 33 11.93 13.82 -11.96
C GLU A 33 11.44 14.49 -10.67
N GLU A 34 10.30 15.19 -10.72
CA GLU A 34 9.67 15.77 -9.54
C GLU A 34 9.12 14.68 -8.61
N LEU A 35 8.56 13.59 -9.16
CA LEU A 35 8.02 12.47 -8.39
C LEU A 35 9.09 11.77 -7.55
N VAL A 36 10.26 11.52 -8.14
CA VAL A 36 11.38 10.83 -7.46
C VAL A 36 12.27 11.76 -6.66
N SER A 37 12.03 13.09 -6.74
CA SER A 37 12.81 14.06 -5.99
C SER A 37 12.69 13.82 -4.48
N GLY A 38 13.83 13.58 -3.85
CA GLY A 38 13.93 13.22 -2.44
C GLY A 38 13.43 11.81 -2.09
N ALA A 39 13.17 10.94 -3.07
CA ALA A 39 12.89 9.54 -2.81
C ALA A 39 14.18 8.82 -2.35
N ASP A 40 14.08 8.04 -1.29
CA ASP A 40 15.16 7.14 -0.84
C ASP A 40 15.28 5.92 -1.76
N ALA A 41 14.16 5.44 -2.32
CA ALA A 41 14.17 4.33 -3.28
C ALA A 41 12.96 4.37 -4.23
N THR A 42 13.11 3.71 -5.37
CA THR A 42 12.04 3.44 -6.32
C THR A 42 11.93 1.93 -6.56
N PHE A 43 10.73 1.48 -6.90
CA PHE A 43 10.49 0.08 -7.25
C PHE A 43 9.38 -0.05 -8.27
N ALA A 44 9.29 -1.24 -8.90
CA ALA A 44 8.25 -1.55 -9.85
C ALA A 44 7.33 -2.65 -9.34
N LEU A 45 6.03 -2.57 -9.65
CA LEU A 45 5.06 -3.63 -9.42
C LEU A 45 5.02 -4.63 -10.58
N ASP A 46 6.20 -5.07 -11.03
CA ASP A 46 6.40 -5.94 -12.20
C ASP A 46 6.87 -7.36 -11.83
N GLY A 47 6.92 -7.68 -10.54
CA GLY A 47 7.39 -8.96 -10.01
C GLY A 47 8.91 -9.05 -9.85
N SER A 48 9.66 -7.96 -10.03
CA SER A 48 11.12 -7.93 -9.79
C SER A 48 11.53 -7.86 -8.32
N LEU A 49 10.59 -7.54 -7.43
CA LEU A 49 10.83 -7.42 -6.00
C LEU A 49 11.16 -8.78 -5.35
N PRO A 50 12.04 -8.81 -4.33
CA PRO A 50 12.31 -10.02 -3.57
C PRO A 50 11.03 -10.57 -2.93
N GLU A 51 10.71 -11.84 -3.22
CA GLU A 51 9.52 -12.49 -2.68
C GLU A 51 9.69 -12.91 -1.22
N ILE A 52 8.57 -12.99 -0.51
CA ILE A 52 8.45 -13.54 0.84
C ILE A 52 7.25 -14.47 0.92
N ASP A 53 7.19 -15.31 1.96
CA ASP A 53 5.94 -15.97 2.35
C ASP A 53 5.12 -15.05 3.27
N PRO A 54 4.05 -14.41 2.78
CA PRO A 54 3.22 -13.51 3.59
C PRO A 54 2.46 -14.20 4.73
N VAL A 55 2.32 -15.53 4.69
CA VAL A 55 1.67 -16.29 5.78
C VAL A 55 2.62 -16.43 6.98
N LEU A 56 3.91 -16.63 6.70
CA LEU A 56 4.96 -16.80 7.71
C LEU A 56 5.60 -15.48 8.15
N TRP A 57 5.51 -14.44 7.32
CA TRP A 57 6.05 -13.12 7.61
C TRP A 57 5.36 -12.47 8.83
N GLN A 58 6.12 -11.67 9.56
CA GLN A 58 5.64 -10.86 10.69
C GLN A 58 6.29 -9.47 10.65
N PRO A 59 5.56 -8.40 11.03
CA PRO A 59 6.14 -7.09 11.18
C PRO A 59 7.31 -7.10 12.17
N GLY A 60 8.36 -6.34 11.85
CA GLY A 60 9.47 -6.12 12.77
C GLY A 60 8.98 -5.47 14.07
N ARG A 61 9.50 -5.93 15.21
CA ARG A 61 9.17 -5.37 16.52
C ARG A 61 10.13 -4.21 16.83
N PRO A 62 9.64 -3.12 17.46
CA PRO A 62 10.52 -2.09 17.99
C PRO A 62 11.60 -2.71 18.88
N GLY A 63 12.86 -2.34 18.63
CA GLY A 63 13.97 -2.65 19.51
C GLY A 63 13.79 -2.00 20.88
N SER A 64 14.60 -2.42 21.86
CA SER A 64 14.65 -1.75 23.16
C SER A 64 15.12 -0.30 22.99
N MET A 65 14.64 0.63 23.82
CA MET A 65 15.04 2.06 23.80
C MET A 65 16.55 2.31 24.02
N LEU A 66 17.33 1.26 24.29
CA LEU A 66 18.78 1.31 24.46
C LEU A 66 19.57 1.11 23.15
N ASP A 67 18.89 0.76 22.06
CA ASP A 67 19.50 0.67 20.73
C ASP A 67 19.27 2.00 19.99
N GLU A 68 20.15 2.98 20.20
CA GLU A 68 20.06 4.33 19.61
C GLU A 68 20.19 4.35 18.07
N ASP A 69 20.60 3.25 17.44
CA ASP A 69 20.99 3.21 16.02
C ASP A 69 19.97 2.54 15.06
N VAL A 70 18.80 2.10 15.53
CA VAL A 70 17.85 1.42 14.62
C VAL A 70 16.78 2.40 14.15
N LEU A 71 17.14 3.26 13.20
CA LEU A 71 16.14 3.70 12.21
C LEU A 71 15.59 2.43 11.58
N GLY A 72 14.32 2.13 11.83
CA GLY A 72 13.70 0.89 11.39
C GLY A 72 13.88 0.71 9.89
N GLU A 73 14.51 -0.40 9.49
CA GLU A 73 14.70 -0.75 8.08
C GLU A 73 13.33 -0.76 7.39
N VAL A 74 13.22 -0.02 6.29
CA VAL A 74 12.04 -0.06 5.43
C VAL A 74 12.27 -1.15 4.40
N THR A 75 11.47 -2.21 4.47
CA THR A 75 11.57 -3.34 3.53
C THR A 75 10.48 -3.27 2.48
N THR A 76 10.78 -3.74 1.28
CA THR A 76 9.83 -3.85 0.16
C THR A 76 9.95 -5.25 -0.42
N HIS A 77 8.83 -5.97 -0.48
CA HIS A 77 8.77 -7.36 -0.93
C HIS A 77 7.69 -7.55 -1.99
N GLY A 78 7.96 -8.42 -2.95
CA GLY A 78 6.99 -8.84 -3.95
C GLY A 78 5.99 -9.81 -3.34
N LEU A 79 4.73 -9.68 -3.75
CA LEU A 79 3.65 -10.62 -3.43
C LEU A 79 2.93 -11.01 -4.74
N ALA A 80 2.18 -12.11 -4.70
CA ALA A 80 1.27 -12.45 -5.79
C ALA A 80 0.28 -11.29 -6.02
N GLY A 81 0.44 -10.58 -7.13
CA GLY A 81 -0.41 -9.47 -7.55
C GLY A 81 -0.18 -8.13 -6.84
N GLY A 82 0.98 -7.94 -6.18
CA GLY A 82 1.26 -6.70 -5.46
C GLY A 82 2.62 -6.63 -4.77
N ALA A 83 2.72 -5.74 -3.78
CA ALA A 83 3.90 -5.61 -2.92
C ALA A 83 3.52 -5.38 -1.45
N LEU A 84 4.40 -5.81 -0.55
CA LEU A 84 4.39 -5.49 0.87
C LEU A 84 5.50 -4.48 1.17
N ILE A 85 5.14 -3.39 1.84
CA ILE A 85 6.07 -2.42 2.39
C ILE A 85 5.90 -2.42 3.91
N ALA A 86 7.01 -2.50 4.63
CA ALA A 86 6.99 -2.52 6.09
C ALA A 86 8.08 -1.64 6.67
N ALA A 87 7.77 -0.99 7.78
CA ALA A 87 8.73 -0.33 8.65
C ALA A 87 8.37 -0.61 10.10
N ILE A 88 9.37 -0.73 10.96
CA ILE A 88 9.15 -0.98 12.39
C ILE A 88 8.33 0.16 13.00
N GLY A 89 7.25 -0.19 13.70
CA GLY A 89 6.37 0.78 14.36
C GLY A 89 5.30 1.41 13.45
N GLU A 90 5.32 1.11 12.14
CA GLU A 90 4.27 1.52 11.19
C GLU A 90 3.38 0.32 10.85
N ALA A 91 2.13 0.59 10.45
CA ALA A 91 1.26 -0.44 9.91
C ALA A 91 1.86 -1.00 8.60
N PRO A 92 1.80 -2.33 8.35
CA PRO A 92 2.21 -2.87 7.05
C PRO A 92 1.36 -2.28 5.92
N LEU A 93 2.00 -1.91 4.82
CA LEU A 93 1.35 -1.39 3.62
C LEU A 93 1.32 -2.45 2.52
N LEU A 94 0.14 -2.76 2.02
CA LEU A 94 -0.06 -3.58 0.83
C LEU A 94 -0.44 -2.71 -0.36
N LEU A 95 0.26 -2.91 -1.47
CA LEU A 95 -0.08 -2.35 -2.77
C LEU A 95 -0.61 -3.48 -3.65
N LEU A 96 -1.88 -3.45 -4.03
CA LEU A 96 -2.54 -4.54 -4.78
C LEU A 96 -3.01 -4.03 -6.14
N SER A 97 -2.56 -4.67 -7.22
CA SER A 97 -2.92 -4.31 -8.59
C SER A 97 -3.52 -5.47 -9.40
N GLN A 98 -3.32 -6.73 -8.96
CA GLN A 98 -3.82 -7.89 -9.72
C GLN A 98 -4.53 -8.94 -8.87
N ALA A 99 -4.11 -9.19 -7.64
CA ALA A 99 -4.68 -10.26 -6.81
C ALA A 99 -4.51 -9.96 -5.32
N VAL A 100 -5.37 -10.56 -4.50
CA VAL A 100 -5.24 -10.56 -3.04
C VAL A 100 -4.42 -11.78 -2.61
N PRO A 101 -3.24 -11.59 -2.00
CA PRO A 101 -2.41 -12.70 -1.56
C PRO A 101 -3.01 -13.40 -0.33
N LYS A 102 -2.55 -14.61 -0.02
CA LYS A 102 -2.75 -15.14 1.35
C LYS A 102 -1.89 -14.32 2.31
N ALA A 103 -2.33 -14.16 3.56
CA ALA A 103 -1.55 -13.46 4.57
C ALA A 103 -1.75 -14.04 5.96
N GLY A 104 -0.77 -13.79 6.84
CA GLY A 104 -0.86 -14.08 8.26
C GLY A 104 -1.76 -13.08 8.99
N ARG A 105 -1.88 -13.24 10.31
CA ARG A 105 -2.73 -12.38 11.17
C ARG A 105 -2.37 -10.89 11.13
N TRP A 106 -1.15 -10.54 10.72
CA TRP A 106 -0.69 -9.16 10.60
C TRP A 106 -1.51 -8.34 9.60
N ALA A 107 -2.17 -8.99 8.62
CA ALA A 107 -2.94 -8.31 7.58
C ALA A 107 -4.15 -7.54 8.13
N ARG A 108 -4.65 -7.91 9.32
CA ARG A 108 -5.71 -7.17 10.00
C ARG A 108 -5.32 -5.73 10.33
N ASP A 109 -4.05 -5.51 10.65
CA ASP A 109 -3.53 -4.18 10.99
C ASP A 109 -3.02 -3.41 9.76
N ALA A 110 -3.10 -4.02 8.56
CA ALA A 110 -2.53 -3.46 7.36
C ALA A 110 -3.34 -2.27 6.81
N VAL A 111 -2.61 -1.40 6.12
CA VAL A 111 -3.16 -0.41 5.18
C VAL A 111 -3.05 -1.02 3.78
N ILE A 112 -4.13 -1.01 3.02
CA ILE A 112 -4.17 -1.59 1.68
C ILE A 112 -4.49 -0.50 0.68
N VAL A 113 -3.71 -0.38 -0.39
CA VAL A 113 -4.03 0.43 -1.55
C VAL A 113 -4.36 -0.51 -2.70
N VAL A 114 -5.55 -0.35 -3.29
CA VAL A 114 -5.96 -1.10 -4.47
C VAL A 114 -5.90 -0.20 -5.70
N PHE A 115 -5.39 -0.73 -6.81
CA PHE A 115 -5.23 -0.01 -8.08
C PHE A 115 -6.05 -0.63 -9.20
N GLY A 116 -6.20 0.13 -10.29
CA GLY A 116 -6.67 -0.39 -11.57
C GLY A 116 -8.19 -0.49 -11.71
N THR A 117 -8.63 -1.06 -12.84
CA THR A 117 -10.04 -1.09 -13.26
C THR A 117 -10.90 -2.07 -12.46
N GLU A 118 -10.26 -3.05 -11.82
CA GLU A 118 -10.89 -4.07 -10.97
C GLU A 118 -10.64 -3.80 -9.47
N GLY A 119 -10.24 -2.58 -9.12
CA GLY A 119 -9.95 -2.19 -7.74
C GLY A 119 -11.12 -2.40 -6.77
N ASP A 120 -12.37 -2.33 -7.26
CA ASP A 120 -13.57 -2.64 -6.48
C ASP A 120 -13.65 -4.12 -6.08
N GLN A 121 -13.26 -5.03 -6.97
CA GLN A 121 -13.21 -6.47 -6.68
C GLN A 121 -12.06 -6.79 -5.73
N LEU A 122 -10.87 -6.23 -5.98
CA LEU A 122 -9.71 -6.38 -5.10
C LEU A 122 -9.99 -5.87 -3.69
N ALA A 123 -10.69 -4.72 -3.56
CA ALA A 123 -11.05 -4.19 -2.25
C ALA A 123 -12.02 -5.11 -1.51
N ALA A 124 -13.02 -5.65 -2.19
CA ALA A 124 -14.00 -6.56 -1.59
C ALA A 124 -13.34 -7.86 -1.14
N GLU A 125 -12.47 -8.43 -1.97
CA GLU A 125 -11.70 -9.63 -1.64
C GLU A 125 -10.73 -9.37 -0.47
N ALA A 126 -10.04 -8.23 -0.46
CA ALA A 126 -9.13 -7.86 0.62
C ALA A 126 -9.85 -7.63 1.95
N LEU A 127 -11.04 -7.01 1.92
CA LEU A 127 -11.89 -6.85 3.11
C LEU A 127 -12.28 -8.21 3.68
N GLU A 128 -12.71 -9.14 2.83
CA GLU A 128 -13.12 -10.48 3.24
C GLU A 128 -11.96 -11.34 3.74
N ALA A 129 -10.81 -11.26 3.08
CA ALA A 129 -9.64 -12.06 3.42
C ALA A 129 -8.95 -11.58 4.71
N PHE A 130 -8.92 -10.27 4.95
CA PHE A 130 -8.06 -9.69 5.98
C PHE A 130 -8.78 -8.90 7.07
N GLY A 131 -9.91 -8.26 6.76
CA GLY A 131 -10.49 -7.23 7.62
C GLY A 131 -9.46 -6.16 8.01
N PRO A 132 -8.83 -5.48 7.04
CA PRO A 132 -7.67 -4.61 7.29
C PRO A 132 -8.08 -3.33 8.03
N ARG A 133 -7.11 -2.57 8.53
CA ARG A 133 -7.37 -1.28 9.19
C ARG A 133 -7.96 -0.26 8.20
N LEU A 134 -7.44 -0.23 6.98
CA LEU A 134 -7.81 0.75 5.96
C LEU A 134 -7.66 0.17 4.55
N ILE A 135 -8.62 0.46 3.69
CA ILE A 135 -8.53 0.26 2.24
C ILE A 135 -8.62 1.62 1.55
N ALA A 136 -7.58 1.98 0.81
CA ALA A 136 -7.52 3.15 -0.04
C ALA A 136 -7.72 2.73 -1.50
N VAL A 137 -8.72 3.30 -2.17
CA VAL A 137 -9.05 2.99 -3.56
C VAL A 137 -8.40 4.04 -4.46
N ALA A 138 -7.34 3.64 -5.18
CA ALA A 138 -6.58 4.46 -6.11
C ALA A 138 -6.95 4.11 -7.56
N ALA A 139 -8.14 4.54 -7.97
CA ALA A 139 -8.73 4.18 -9.25
C ALA A 139 -9.63 5.30 -9.80
N THR A 140 -10.26 5.07 -10.96
CA THR A 140 -11.20 6.04 -11.55
C THR A 140 -12.46 6.17 -10.70
N ASP A 141 -13.18 7.29 -10.82
CA ASP A 141 -14.44 7.55 -10.11
C ASP A 141 -15.45 6.41 -10.24
N ALA A 142 -15.56 5.82 -11.44
CA ALA A 142 -16.44 4.69 -11.69
C ALA A 142 -16.06 3.43 -10.90
N VAL A 143 -14.77 3.20 -10.64
CA VAL A 143 -14.30 2.09 -9.80
C VAL A 143 -14.53 2.43 -8.33
N VAL A 144 -14.24 3.67 -7.93
CA VAL A 144 -14.49 4.16 -6.57
C VAL A 144 -15.96 4.01 -6.18
N GLU A 145 -16.89 4.43 -7.03
CA GLU A 145 -18.34 4.31 -6.76
C GLU A 145 -18.75 2.85 -6.55
N ARG A 146 -18.28 1.94 -7.42
CA ARG A 146 -18.54 0.50 -7.27
C ARG A 146 -17.93 -0.07 -5.99
N ALA A 147 -16.70 0.31 -5.64
CA ALA A 147 -16.03 -0.13 -4.43
C ALA A 147 -16.82 0.30 -3.18
N PHE A 148 -17.20 1.58 -3.08
CA PHE A 148 -17.99 2.06 -1.95
C PHE A 148 -19.36 1.38 -1.87
N GLY A 149 -20.00 1.12 -3.01
CA GLY A 149 -21.24 0.35 -3.07
C GLY A 149 -21.07 -1.09 -2.55
N ALA A 150 -19.97 -1.76 -2.90
CA ALA A 150 -19.70 -3.15 -2.50
C ALA A 150 -19.27 -3.31 -1.03
N LEU A 151 -18.62 -2.30 -0.45
CA LEU A 151 -17.98 -2.40 0.87
C LEU A 151 -18.83 -1.83 2.02
N ARG A 152 -19.72 -0.86 1.75
CA ARG A 152 -20.41 -0.04 2.78
C ARG A 152 -21.02 -0.85 3.93
N ASP A 153 -21.68 -1.96 3.63
CA ASP A 153 -22.42 -2.76 4.63
C ASP A 153 -21.57 -3.86 5.29
N ARG A 154 -20.26 -3.93 4.98
CA ARG A 154 -19.36 -5.02 5.38
C ARG A 154 -18.11 -4.57 6.15
N LEU A 155 -17.96 -3.26 6.39
CA LEU A 155 -16.68 -2.68 6.83
C LEU A 155 -16.16 -3.20 8.18
N ASP A 156 -17.03 -3.52 9.15
CA ASP A 156 -16.65 -4.07 10.46
C ASP A 156 -15.38 -3.45 11.11
N GLY A 157 -15.26 -2.11 11.05
CA GLY A 157 -14.13 -1.37 11.59
C GLY A 157 -13.00 -1.05 10.60
N THR A 158 -13.01 -1.61 9.40
CA THR A 158 -12.15 -1.22 8.27
C THR A 158 -12.55 0.16 7.75
N GLY A 159 -11.59 1.10 7.72
CA GLY A 159 -11.78 2.37 7.01
C GLY A 159 -11.74 2.17 5.50
N VAL A 160 -12.50 2.98 4.76
CA VAL A 160 -12.39 3.07 3.29
C VAL A 160 -12.27 4.52 2.87
N VAL A 161 -11.33 4.79 1.96
CA VAL A 161 -11.08 6.12 1.41
C VAL A 161 -10.82 6.05 -0.09
N ALA A 162 -11.32 7.02 -0.83
CA ALA A 162 -10.95 7.23 -2.22
C ALA A 162 -9.70 8.11 -2.29
N LEU A 163 -8.71 7.71 -3.10
CA LEU A 163 -7.56 8.56 -3.39
C LEU A 163 -7.80 9.32 -4.68
N GLU A 164 -7.72 10.65 -4.62
CA GLU A 164 -7.64 11.49 -5.80
C GLU A 164 -6.17 11.66 -6.23
N ALA A 165 -5.93 11.84 -7.52
CA ALA A 165 -4.58 12.07 -8.03
C ALA A 165 -3.98 13.35 -7.43
N GLY A 166 -2.80 13.23 -6.81
CA GLY A 166 -2.12 14.31 -6.09
C GLY A 166 -2.63 14.54 -4.66
N MET A 167 -3.68 13.83 -4.20
CA MET A 167 -4.15 13.93 -2.83
C MET A 167 -3.22 13.18 -1.88
N ALA A 168 -2.79 13.87 -0.84
CA ALA A 168 -2.07 13.28 0.28
C ALA A 168 -3.04 12.71 1.32
N LEU A 169 -2.88 11.44 1.65
CA LEU A 169 -3.56 10.76 2.75
C LEU A 169 -2.57 10.48 3.87
N GLU A 170 -2.92 10.83 5.11
CA GLU A 170 -2.16 10.49 6.32
C GLU A 170 -2.90 9.40 7.10
N VAL A 171 -2.16 8.40 7.59
CA VAL A 171 -2.68 7.16 8.20
C VAL A 171 -2.02 6.87 9.54
#